data_AF-A0AAU8BSJ6-F1
#
_entry.id   AF-A0AAU8BSJ6-F1
#
_cell.length_a   1.000
_cell.length_b   1.000
_cell.length_c   1.000
_cell.angle_alpha   90.00
_cell.angle_beta   90.00
_cell.angle_gamma   90.00
#
_symmetry.space_group_name_H-M   'P 1'
#
loop_
_entity.id
_entity.type
_entity.pdbx_description
1 polymer ?
#
loop_
_entity_poly.entity_id
_entity_poly.type
_entity_poly.pdbx_seq_one_letter_code
_entity_poly.pdbx_strand_id
1 'polypeptide(L)'
;MDSFSNISRLPSGSCQLRFKRDNKKVEPVVKSLPQAIWLRNELYLNVPCRPPHYFVKIFGEDVLRPCTKIDRAGLLKDYWQVHSRSLVDRKYRPRTFASHLDAIEFVSKWLPSYNEVARLYNVEREKEFKRLIEQELKTLKPLLSCSFDKALWYRCAVSIYGANVPMYFTE
;
A
#
# COMPACT_ATOMS: atom_id res chain seq x y z
N MET A 1 -8.44 17.04 13.30
CA MET A 1 -7.56 16.24 14.17
C MET A 1 -6.52 15.59 13.28
N ASP A 2 -5.31 16.13 13.25
CA ASP A 2 -4.20 15.58 12.47
C ASP A 2 -3.73 14.28 13.12
N SER A 3 -4.43 13.20 12.80
CA SER A 3 -4.08 11.84 13.17
C SER A 3 -2.90 11.41 12.30
N PHE A 4 -1.69 11.68 12.74
CA PHE A 4 -0.51 11.02 12.18
C PHE A 4 -0.67 9.52 12.41
N SER A 5 -0.60 8.70 11.37
CA SER A 5 -0.99 7.28 11.40
C SER A 5 -0.32 6.42 12.49
N ASN A 6 0.77 6.93 13.10
CA ASN A 6 1.55 6.25 14.13
C ASN A 6 1.73 7.06 15.42
N ILE A 7 1.18 8.28 15.51
CA ILE A 7 1.18 9.12 16.71
C ILE A 7 -0.26 9.56 16.99
N SER A 8 -0.83 9.11 18.10
CA SER A 8 -2.14 9.53 18.58
C SER A 8 -1.98 10.44 19.78
N ARG A 9 -2.63 11.61 19.79
CA ARG A 9 -2.66 12.48 20.96
C ARG A 9 -3.71 11.96 21.95
N LEU A 10 -3.33 11.81 23.21
CA LEU A 10 -4.20 11.36 24.29
C LEU A 10 -4.89 12.56 24.96
N PRO A 11 -6.04 12.37 25.63
CA PRO A 11 -6.75 13.45 26.34
C PRO A 11 -5.89 14.16 27.40
N SER A 12 -4.94 13.45 28.01
CA SER A 12 -3.97 14.00 28.97
C SER A 12 -2.90 14.89 28.35
N GLY A 13 -2.91 15.10 27.03
CA GLY A 13 -1.91 15.88 26.30
C GLY A 13 -0.66 15.09 25.89
N SER A 14 -0.47 13.89 26.43
CA SER A 14 0.59 12.96 26.02
C SER A 14 0.33 12.38 24.62
N CYS A 15 1.34 11.73 24.05
CA CYS A 15 1.28 11.11 22.73
C CYS A 15 1.54 9.61 22.86
N GLN A 16 0.65 8.81 22.30
CA GLN A 16 0.81 7.37 22.16
C GLN A 16 1.37 7.06 20.77
N LEU A 17 2.47 6.35 20.74
CA LEU A 17 3.01 5.79 19.51
C LEU A 17 2.43 4.41 19.24
N ARG A 18 2.29 4.04 17.97
CA ARG A 18 1.84 2.70 17.57
C ARG A 18 2.82 2.07 16.59
N PHE A 19 3.53 1.05 17.06
CA PHE A 19 4.49 0.29 16.26
C PHE A 19 4.15 -1.20 16.24
N LYS A 20 4.67 -1.88 15.22
CA LYS A 20 4.76 -3.34 15.18
C LYS A 20 6.23 -3.71 15.05
N ARG A 21 6.78 -4.44 16.02
CA ARG A 21 8.16 -4.94 16.06
C ARG A 21 8.11 -6.42 16.37
N ASP A 22 8.79 -7.25 15.58
CA ASP A 22 8.85 -8.71 15.76
C ASP A 22 7.45 -9.35 15.92
N ASN A 23 6.51 -8.90 15.08
CA ASN A 23 5.08 -9.24 15.13
C ASN A 23 4.31 -8.87 16.40
N LYS A 24 4.94 -8.21 17.37
CA LYS A 24 4.30 -7.68 18.59
C LYS A 24 3.95 -6.21 18.41
N LYS A 25 2.80 -5.80 18.96
CA LYS A 25 2.42 -4.38 19.05
C LYS A 25 3.21 -3.74 20.19
N VAL A 26 3.83 -2.60 19.92
CA VAL A 26 4.57 -1.80 20.90
C VAL A 26 3.98 -0.41 20.90
N GLU A 27 3.47 0.02 22.05
CA GLU A 27 2.68 1.26 22.16
C GLU A 27 3.22 2.21 23.25
N PRO A 28 4.44 2.76 23.08
CA PRO A 28 5.03 3.64 24.07
C PRO A 28 4.28 4.96 24.15
N VAL A 29 4.14 5.47 25.37
CA VAL A 29 3.50 6.77 25.65
C VAL A 29 4.59 7.77 26.05
N VAL A 30 4.59 8.93 25.42
CA VAL A 30 5.55 10.01 25.67
C VAL A 30 4.84 11.31 26.00
N LYS A 31 5.50 12.22 26.72
CA LYS A 31 4.86 13.41 27.30
C LYS A 31 4.51 14.48 26.27
N SER A 32 5.18 14.50 25.12
CA SER A 32 5.02 15.56 24.12
C SER A 32 5.15 15.05 22.68
N LEU A 33 4.58 15.82 21.74
CA LEU A 33 4.66 15.53 20.31
C LEU A 33 6.11 15.53 19.77
N PRO A 34 6.99 16.48 20.15
CA PRO A 34 8.40 16.43 19.73
C PRO A 34 9.11 15.14 20.15
N GLN A 35 8.88 14.67 21.38
CA GLN A 35 9.43 13.38 21.83
C GLN A 35 8.87 12.20 21.02
N ALA A 36 7.59 12.26 20.66
CA ALA A 36 6.96 11.22 19.84
C ALA A 36 7.56 11.15 18.44
N ILE A 37 7.73 12.31 17.79
CA ILE A 37 8.34 12.42 16.46
C ILE A 37 9.77 11.90 16.48
N TRP A 38 10.57 12.35 17.46
CA TRP A 38 11.95 11.93 17.60
C TRP A 38 12.06 10.41 17.78
N LEU A 39 11.37 9.84 18.77
CA LEU A 39 11.42 8.40 19.06
C LEU A 39 10.94 7.55 17.87
N ARG A 40 9.88 7.99 17.18
CA ARG A 40 9.37 7.30 15.98
C ARG A 40 10.39 7.30 14.85
N ASN A 41 11.01 8.44 14.57
CA ASN A 41 11.92 8.56 13.44
C ASN A 41 13.24 7.85 13.69
N GLU A 42 13.75 7.91 14.93
CA GLU A 42 14.89 7.09 15.37
C GLU A 42 14.60 5.60 15.15
N LEU A 43 13.41 5.12 15.51
CA LEU A 43 13.03 3.72 15.27
C LEU A 43 13.02 3.38 13.77
N TYR A 44 12.47 4.25 12.93
CA TYR A 44 12.41 4.01 11.48
C TYR A 44 13.78 4.05 10.77
N LEU A 45 14.72 4.83 11.28
CA LEU A 45 16.09 4.88 10.77
C LEU A 45 16.89 3.63 11.16
N ASN A 46 16.71 3.16 12.39
CA ASN A 46 17.53 2.07 12.94
C ASN A 46 16.93 0.67 12.72
N VAL A 47 15.65 0.57 12.38
CA VAL A 47 14.94 -0.70 12.16
C VAL A 47 14.32 -0.71 10.76
N PRO A 48 14.34 -1.84 10.03
CA PRO A 48 13.65 -1.98 8.75
C PRO A 48 12.12 -2.10 8.94
N CYS A 49 11.53 -1.23 9.76
CA CYS A 49 10.10 -1.10 9.95
C CYS A 49 9.61 0.18 9.28
N ARG A 50 8.41 0.13 8.72
CA ARG A 50 7.83 1.21 7.93
C ARG A 50 6.38 1.41 8.35
N PRO A 51 5.83 2.63 8.24
CA PRO A 51 4.44 2.86 8.60
C PRO A 51 3.52 1.92 7.82
N PRO A 52 2.45 1.39 8.45
CA PRO A 52 1.44 0.62 7.74
C PRO A 52 0.91 1.38 6.53
N HIS A 53 0.70 0.67 5.41
CA HIS A 53 0.14 1.20 4.17
C HIS A 53 0.99 2.26 3.44
N TYR A 54 2.19 2.60 3.93
CA TYR A 54 3.07 3.56 3.27
C TYR A 54 3.57 3.05 1.91
N PHE A 55 3.83 1.75 1.83
CA PHE A 55 4.16 1.02 0.61
C PHE A 55 2.97 0.24 0.09
N VAL A 56 2.95 0.04 -1.22
CA VAL A 56 1.96 -0.81 -1.87
C VAL A 56 2.41 -2.27 -1.82
N LYS A 57 1.45 -3.18 -1.64
CA LYS A 57 1.68 -4.63 -1.74
C LYS A 57 2.11 -4.98 -3.16
N ILE A 58 3.21 -5.74 -3.27
CA ILE A 58 3.57 -6.55 -4.44
C ILE A 58 2.71 -7.81 -4.38
N PHE A 59 2.02 -8.14 -5.46
CA PHE A 59 1.15 -9.31 -5.52
C PHE A 59 1.94 -10.55 -5.92
N GLY A 60 1.49 -11.71 -5.44
CA GLY A 60 1.89 -13.02 -5.96
C GLY A 60 0.76 -13.65 -6.76
N GLU A 61 0.85 -14.94 -7.01
CA GLU A 61 -0.19 -15.72 -7.70
C GLU A 61 -1.45 -15.92 -6.84
N ASP A 62 -1.39 -15.59 -5.54
CA ASP A 62 -2.50 -15.61 -4.56
C ASP A 62 -3.68 -14.69 -4.93
N VAL A 63 -3.51 -13.87 -5.97
CA VAL A 63 -4.54 -13.03 -6.57
C VAL A 63 -5.59 -13.83 -7.34
N LEU A 64 -5.25 -15.00 -7.88
CA LEU A 64 -6.18 -15.87 -8.59
C LEU A 64 -6.80 -16.87 -7.61
N ARG A 65 -8.14 -16.92 -7.56
CA ARG A 65 -8.86 -17.81 -6.67
C ARG A 65 -10.00 -18.53 -7.39
N PRO A 66 -10.21 -19.84 -7.15
CA PRO A 66 -11.46 -20.49 -7.52
C PRO A 66 -12.58 -19.97 -6.61
N CYS A 67 -13.76 -19.77 -7.17
CA CYS A 67 -14.93 -19.25 -6.49
C CYS A 67 -16.18 -19.98 -6.96
N THR A 68 -17.18 -20.08 -6.09
CA THR A 68 -18.48 -20.67 -6.39
C THR A 68 -19.56 -19.66 -6.04
N LYS A 69 -20.58 -19.51 -6.90
CA LYS A 69 -21.76 -18.69 -6.62
C LYS A 69 -23.02 -19.44 -7.02
N ILE A 70 -24.12 -19.12 -6.34
CA ILE A 70 -25.46 -19.53 -6.76
C ILE A 70 -25.95 -18.52 -7.79
N ASP A 71 -26.38 -18.99 -8.96
CA ASP A 71 -26.99 -18.12 -9.96
C ASP A 71 -28.47 -17.82 -9.65
N ARG A 72 -29.13 -17.04 -10.52
CA ARG A 72 -30.54 -16.66 -10.31
C ARG A 72 -31.51 -17.85 -10.38
N ALA A 73 -31.10 -18.97 -10.95
CA ALA A 73 -31.88 -20.20 -11.06
C ALA A 73 -31.63 -21.17 -9.89
N GLY A 74 -30.77 -20.79 -8.93
CA GLY A 74 -30.43 -21.65 -7.79
C GLY A 74 -29.32 -22.67 -8.09
N LEU A 75 -28.68 -22.58 -9.25
CA LEU A 75 -27.62 -23.52 -9.64
C LEU A 75 -26.25 -23.02 -9.16
N LEU A 76 -25.42 -23.96 -8.67
CA LEU A 76 -24.03 -23.68 -8.33
C LEU A 76 -23.22 -23.51 -9.61
N LYS A 77 -22.52 -22.38 -9.71
CA LYS A 77 -21.61 -22.07 -10.82
C LYS A 77 -20.23 -21.76 -10.28
N ASP A 78 -19.27 -22.57 -10.70
CA ASP A 78 -17.85 -22.32 -10.45
C ASP A 78 -17.28 -21.32 -11.45
N TYR A 79 -16.37 -20.50 -10.97
CA TYR A 79 -15.65 -19.50 -11.75
C TYR A 79 -14.31 -19.19 -11.10
N TRP A 80 -13.47 -18.48 -11.84
CA TRP A 80 -12.18 -18.00 -11.37
C TRP A 80 -12.22 -16.49 -11.19
N GLN A 81 -11.70 -15.99 -10.07
CA GLN A 81 -11.62 -14.57 -9.79
C GLN A 81 -10.17 -14.15 -9.63
N VAL A 82 -9.78 -13.10 -10.35
CA VAL A 82 -8.50 -12.43 -10.18
C VAL A 82 -8.72 -11.13 -9.41
N HIS A 83 -8.12 -11.00 -8.24
CA HIS A 83 -8.17 -9.82 -7.39
C HIS A 83 -7.22 -8.72 -7.88
N SER A 84 -7.53 -8.15 -9.04
CA SER A 84 -6.71 -7.15 -9.71
C SER A 84 -6.97 -5.71 -9.28
N ARG A 85 -6.03 -4.83 -9.64
CA ARG A 85 -6.12 -3.37 -9.50
C ARG A 85 -5.71 -2.70 -10.80
N SER A 86 -6.31 -1.54 -11.10
CA SER A 86 -5.94 -0.71 -12.26
C SER A 86 -4.51 -0.18 -12.11
N LEU A 87 -3.77 -0.08 -13.21
CA LEU A 87 -2.46 0.60 -13.23
C LEU A 87 -2.56 2.11 -13.26
N VAL A 88 -3.71 2.69 -13.61
CA VAL A 88 -3.85 4.15 -13.70
C VAL A 88 -4.07 4.76 -12.31
N ASP A 89 -4.98 4.18 -11.53
CA ASP A 89 -5.41 4.77 -10.26
C ASP A 89 -5.37 3.80 -9.07
N ARG A 90 -4.90 2.57 -9.28
CA ARG A 90 -4.82 1.49 -8.27
C ARG A 90 -6.19 1.10 -7.68
N LYS A 91 -7.31 1.48 -8.29
CA LYS A 91 -8.63 1.04 -7.85
C LYS A 91 -8.74 -0.48 -7.99
N TYR A 92 -9.40 -1.08 -7.01
CA TYR A 92 -9.71 -2.50 -7.03
C TYR A 92 -10.71 -2.80 -8.14
N ARG A 93 -10.33 -3.70 -9.04
CA ARG A 93 -11.07 -4.08 -10.25
C ARG A 93 -10.93 -5.59 -10.42
N PRO A 94 -11.68 -6.39 -9.63
CA PRO A 94 -11.60 -7.83 -9.77
C PRO A 94 -12.15 -8.26 -11.13
N ARG A 95 -11.52 -9.27 -11.74
CA ARG A 95 -11.99 -9.86 -13.00
C ARG A 95 -12.42 -11.30 -12.78
N THR A 96 -13.52 -11.67 -13.42
CA THR A 96 -14.15 -12.99 -13.32
C THR A 96 -14.01 -13.73 -14.64
N PHE A 97 -13.62 -14.99 -14.58
CA PHE A 97 -13.40 -15.85 -15.73
C PHE A 97 -14.16 -17.17 -15.55
N ALA A 98 -14.71 -17.71 -16.62
CA ALA A 98 -15.31 -19.04 -16.59
C ALA A 98 -14.23 -20.15 -16.60
N SER A 99 -13.12 -19.91 -17.33
CA SER A 99 -12.01 -20.85 -17.48
C SER A 99 -10.82 -20.48 -16.59
N HIS A 100 -10.14 -21.51 -16.08
CA HIS A 100 -8.87 -21.33 -15.36
C HIS A 100 -7.77 -20.81 -16.29
N LEU A 101 -7.75 -21.28 -17.54
CA LEU A 101 -6.73 -20.90 -18.54
C LEU A 101 -6.80 -19.41 -18.85
N ASP A 102 -8.01 -18.88 -19.11
CA ASP A 102 -8.21 -17.44 -19.38
C ASP A 102 -7.79 -16.58 -18.18
N ALA A 103 -8.05 -17.08 -16.97
CA ALA A 103 -7.66 -16.40 -15.74
C ALA A 103 -6.14 -16.37 -15.58
N ILE A 104 -5.43 -17.48 -15.86
CA ILE A 104 -3.97 -17.53 -15.89
C ILE A 104 -3.41 -16.59 -16.95
N GLU A 105 -3.97 -16.59 -18.16
CA GLU A 105 -3.50 -15.73 -19.24
C GLU A 105 -3.58 -14.25 -18.82
N PHE A 106 -4.69 -13.83 -18.22
CA PHE A 106 -4.81 -12.49 -17.66
C PHE A 106 -3.77 -12.22 -16.56
N VAL A 107 -3.61 -13.13 -15.59
CA VAL A 107 -2.64 -12.97 -14.49
C VAL A 107 -1.21 -12.87 -15.02
N SER A 108 -0.84 -13.68 -16.01
CA SER A 108 0.50 -13.70 -16.60
C SER A 108 0.91 -12.35 -17.20
N LYS A 109 -0.06 -11.56 -17.67
CA LYS A 109 0.15 -10.21 -18.22
C LYS A 109 0.00 -9.14 -17.13
N TRP A 110 -1.04 -9.23 -16.31
CA TRP A 110 -1.38 -8.22 -15.31
C TRP A 110 -0.39 -8.16 -14.16
N LEU A 111 -0.04 -9.32 -13.59
CA LEU A 111 0.77 -9.42 -12.38
C LEU A 111 2.17 -8.80 -12.52
N PRO A 112 2.98 -9.16 -13.52
CA PRO A 112 4.30 -8.55 -13.69
C PRO A 112 4.18 -7.05 -13.93
N SER A 113 3.19 -6.64 -14.73
CA SER A 113 3.00 -5.24 -15.09
C SER A 113 2.68 -4.37 -13.86
N TYR A 114 1.74 -4.83 -13.02
CA TYR A 114 1.40 -4.16 -11.76
C TYR A 114 2.58 -4.13 -10.80
N ASN A 115 3.27 -5.26 -10.65
CA ASN A 115 4.38 -5.37 -9.72
C ASN A 115 5.56 -4.48 -10.13
N GLU A 116 5.76 -4.24 -11.42
CA GLU A 116 6.76 -3.29 -11.91
C GLU A 116 6.44 -1.85 -11.48
N VAL A 117 5.21 -1.37 -11.70
CA VAL A 117 4.78 -0.05 -11.22
C VAL A 117 4.90 0.05 -9.70
N ALA A 118 4.47 -1.01 -9.00
CA ALA A 118 4.51 -1.05 -7.54
C ALA A 118 5.94 -1.03 -6.98
N ARG A 119 6.90 -1.69 -7.63
CA ARG A 119 8.33 -1.63 -7.27
C ARG A 119 8.87 -0.21 -7.44
N LEU A 120 8.64 0.41 -8.60
CA LEU A 120 9.10 1.77 -8.85
C LEU A 120 8.47 2.77 -7.87
N TYR A 121 7.16 2.68 -7.64
CA TYR A 121 6.46 3.50 -6.65
C TYR A 121 7.06 3.33 -5.24
N ASN A 122 7.31 2.09 -4.81
CA ASN A 122 7.87 1.82 -3.49
C ASN A 122 9.30 2.37 -3.34
N VAL A 123 10.11 2.35 -4.41
CA VAL A 123 11.45 2.96 -4.41
C VAL A 123 11.34 4.48 -4.22
N GLU A 124 10.48 5.15 -4.98
CA GLU A 124 10.29 6.60 -4.85
C GLU A 124 9.72 6.99 -3.48
N ARG A 125 8.78 6.19 -2.96
CA ARG A 125 8.26 6.36 -1.60
C ARG A 125 9.35 6.18 -0.54
N GLU A 126 10.26 5.23 -0.69
CA GLU A 126 11.35 5.02 0.27
C GLU A 126 12.33 6.21 0.28
N LYS A 127 12.61 6.81 -0.88
CA LYS A 127 13.41 8.04 -0.96
C LYS A 127 12.73 9.19 -0.22
N GLU A 128 11.45 9.41 -0.50
CA GLU A 128 10.66 10.46 0.15
C GLU A 128 10.53 10.21 1.65
N PHE A 129 10.34 8.96 2.06
CA PHE A 129 10.28 8.55 3.46
C PHE A 129 11.53 8.99 4.23
N LYS A 130 12.73 8.64 3.73
CA LYS A 130 14.00 8.99 4.35
C LYS A 130 14.18 10.51 4.47
N ARG A 131 13.88 11.24 3.39
CA ARG A 131 13.95 12.70 3.37
C ARG A 131 13.03 13.32 4.42
N LEU A 132 11.79 12.83 4.52
CA LEU A 132 10.80 13.35 5.48
C LEU A 132 11.19 13.05 6.92
N ILE A 133 11.59 11.82 7.26
CA ILE A 133 11.95 11.48 8.65
C ILE A 133 13.16 12.28 9.14
N GLU A 134 14.15 12.53 8.27
CA GLU A 134 15.29 13.40 8.58
C GLU A 134 14.86 14.86 8.81
N GLN A 135 13.95 15.37 7.96
CA GLN A 135 13.42 16.73 8.09
C GLN A 135 12.58 16.90 9.37
N GLU A 136 11.75 15.90 9.69
CA GLU A 136 10.98 15.86 10.92
C GLU A 136 11.88 15.77 12.16
N LEU A 137 13.02 15.08 12.11
CA LEU A 137 13.99 15.06 13.22
C LEU A 137 14.64 16.43 13.44
N LYS A 138 14.95 17.16 12.36
CA LYS A 138 15.52 18.51 12.43
C LYS A 138 14.53 19.55 12.93
N THR A 139 13.27 19.45 12.50
CA THR A 139 12.25 20.49 12.76
C THR A 139 11.33 20.16 13.92
N LEU A 140 11.28 18.89 14.33
CA LEU A 140 10.31 18.31 15.28
C LEU A 140 8.86 18.61 14.89
N LYS A 141 8.62 18.87 13.61
CA LYS A 141 7.29 19.04 13.01
C LYS A 141 6.96 17.78 12.24
N PRO A 142 5.71 17.30 12.30
CA PRO A 142 5.31 16.12 11.58
C PRO A 142 5.05 16.46 10.10
N LEU A 143 5.65 15.69 9.20
CA LEU A 143 5.60 15.86 7.74
C LEU A 143 5.24 14.54 7.03
N LEU A 144 5.40 13.41 7.72
CA LEU A 144 5.17 12.09 7.15
C LEU A 144 3.69 11.85 6.88
N SER A 145 3.32 11.71 5.60
CA SER A 145 2.00 11.28 5.17
C SER A 145 2.01 9.82 4.67
N CYS A 146 1.17 9.00 5.28
CA CYS A 146 1.00 7.58 4.94
C CYS A 146 -0.15 7.33 3.95
N SER A 147 -0.74 8.38 3.38
CA SER A 147 -1.73 8.24 2.34
C SER A 147 -1.11 7.75 1.02
N PHE A 148 -1.93 7.08 0.21
CA PHE A 148 -1.54 6.68 -1.14
C PHE A 148 -1.43 7.91 -2.04
N ASP A 149 -0.27 8.08 -2.68
CA ASP A 149 -0.02 9.16 -3.63
C ASP A 149 -0.40 8.72 -5.05
N LYS A 150 -1.62 9.10 -5.45
CA LYS A 150 -2.14 8.81 -6.80
C LYS A 150 -1.29 9.42 -7.90
N ALA A 151 -0.77 10.63 -7.67
CA ALA A 151 -0.01 11.35 -8.69
C ALA A 151 1.37 10.69 -8.89
N LEU A 152 2.04 10.29 -7.80
CA LEU A 152 3.28 9.52 -7.89
C LEU A 152 3.04 8.17 -8.58
N TRP A 153 1.99 7.44 -8.19
CA TRP A 153 1.64 6.18 -8.84
C TRP A 153 1.46 6.32 -10.35
N TYR A 154 0.68 7.32 -10.78
CA TYR A 154 0.45 7.60 -12.20
C TYR A 154 1.77 7.93 -12.92
N ARG A 155 2.64 8.76 -12.33
CA ARG A 155 3.97 9.05 -12.90
C ARG A 155 4.82 7.78 -13.05
N CYS A 156 4.81 6.88 -12.06
CA CYS A 156 5.51 5.60 -12.16
C CYS A 156 4.96 4.74 -13.31
N ALA A 157 3.64 4.66 -13.46
CA ALA A 157 3.01 3.91 -14.56
C ALA A 157 3.39 4.49 -15.93
N VAL A 158 3.29 5.81 -16.10
CA VAL A 158 3.68 6.51 -17.34
C VAL A 158 5.18 6.39 -17.60
N SER A 159 6.01 6.37 -16.57
CA SER A 159 7.46 6.18 -16.73
C SER A 159 7.84 4.80 -17.28
N ILE A 160 7.01 3.78 -17.05
CA ILE A 160 7.25 2.41 -17.52
C ILE A 160 6.61 2.19 -18.90
N TYR A 161 5.36 2.64 -19.08
CA TYR A 161 4.55 2.30 -20.26
C TYR A 161 4.30 3.48 -21.22
N GLY A 162 4.79 4.69 -20.90
CA GLY A 162 4.51 5.90 -21.66
C GLY A 162 3.01 6.21 -21.71
N ALA A 163 2.53 6.65 -22.88
CA ALA A 163 1.11 6.85 -23.15
C ALA A 163 0.32 5.52 -23.29
N ASN A 164 1.02 4.38 -23.39
CA ASN A 164 0.45 3.07 -23.65
C ASN A 164 0.23 2.26 -22.37
N VAL A 165 -0.22 2.89 -21.28
CA VAL A 165 -0.61 2.15 -20.06
C VAL A 165 -1.68 1.12 -20.46
N PRO A 166 -1.44 -0.20 -20.33
CA PRO A 166 -2.27 -1.17 -21.06
C PRO A 166 -3.77 -1.15 -20.68
N MET A 167 -4.65 -1.34 -21.66
CA MET A 167 -6.11 -1.13 -21.46
C MET A 167 -6.82 -2.23 -20.67
N TYR A 168 -6.25 -3.44 -20.55
CA TYR A 168 -6.78 -4.46 -19.64
C TYR A 168 -6.67 -4.05 -18.15
N PHE A 169 -6.18 -2.83 -17.88
CA PHE A 169 -6.16 -2.16 -16.60
C PHE A 169 -7.22 -1.05 -16.42
N THR A 170 -7.97 -0.69 -17.46
CA THR A 170 -8.98 0.39 -17.44
C THR A 170 -10.42 -0.10 -17.59
N GLU A 171 -10.62 -1.26 -18.23
CA GLU A 171 -11.93 -1.88 -18.46
C GLU A 171 -12.42 -2.76 -17.29
#